data_AF-A0A914HCR8-F1
#
_entry.id   AF-A0A914HCR8-F1
#
_cell.length_a   1.000
_cell.length_b   1.000
_cell.length_c   1.000
_cell.angle_alpha   90.00
_cell.angle_beta   90.00
_cell.angle_gamma   90.00
#
_symmetry.space_group_name_H-M   'P 1'
#
loop_
_entity.id
_entity.type
_entity.pdbx_description
1 polymer ?
#
loop_
_entity_poly.entity_id
_entity_poly.type
_entity_poly.pdbx_seq_one_letter_code
_entity_poly.pdbx_strand_id
1 'polypeptide(L)'
;MESTRVSDAEHKRRESQVREGARSYNALDPFTWSFPSKCAATGTGILGCSMTYYMLWYRKPWYSGLVVKVAGFVAAVGACYFVALSRGKAMADRDAVVEHYIRLHPEDFERINNFHGRPYRDILLPWVPVRGQYYKVEDK
;
A
#
# COMPACT_ATOMS: atom_id res chain seq x y z
N MET A 1 17.46 -4.88 28.20
CA MET A 1 16.28 -4.12 27.69
C MET A 1 16.47 -3.61 26.27
N GLU A 2 17.59 -3.91 25.61
CA GLU A 2 17.88 -3.55 24.21
C GLU A 2 17.14 -4.46 23.20
N SER A 3 16.67 -5.63 23.62
CA SER A 3 16.08 -6.66 22.74
C SER A 3 14.76 -6.25 22.08
N THR A 4 14.03 -5.29 22.64
CA THR A 4 12.71 -4.86 22.11
C THR A 4 12.82 -3.55 21.30
N ARG A 5 13.92 -2.82 21.43
CA ARG A 5 14.12 -1.55 20.72
C ARG A 5 14.71 -1.86 19.34
N VAL A 6 14.03 -1.40 18.29
CA VAL A 6 14.62 -1.39 16.94
C VAL A 6 15.81 -0.44 16.96
N SER A 7 16.95 -0.88 16.44
CA SER A 7 18.17 -0.05 16.42
C SER A 7 17.97 1.21 15.58
N ASP A 8 18.62 2.30 15.97
CA ASP A 8 18.49 3.58 15.26
C ASP A 8 18.99 3.48 13.81
N ALA A 9 19.95 2.59 13.55
CA ALA A 9 20.43 2.28 12.20
C ALA A 9 19.35 1.61 11.34
N GLU A 10 18.60 0.65 11.90
CA GLU A 10 17.49 0.00 11.21
C GLU A 10 16.32 0.97 10.99
N HIS A 11 16.09 1.92 11.90
CA HIS A 11 15.09 2.96 11.71
C HIS A 11 15.43 3.86 10.52
N LYS A 12 16.66 4.39 10.47
CA LYS A 12 17.16 5.19 9.34
C LYS A 12 17.07 4.43 8.02
N ARG A 13 17.40 3.13 8.03
CA ARG A 13 17.25 2.27 6.85
C ARG A 13 15.80 2.23 6.37
N ARG A 14 14.83 2.08 7.26
CA ARG A 14 13.39 2.06 6.91
C ARG A 14 12.93 3.39 6.38
N GLU A 15 13.23 4.49 7.08
CA GLU A 15 12.86 5.85 6.67
C GLU A 15 13.38 6.18 5.27
N SER A 16 14.60 5.74 4.95
CA SER A 16 15.18 5.92 3.61
C SER A 16 14.35 5.26 2.49
N GLN A 17 13.52 4.26 2.80
CA GLN A 17 12.72 3.47 1.86
C GLN A 17 11.21 3.77 1.91
N VAL A 18 10.78 4.74 2.73
CA VAL A 18 9.35 5.08 2.88
C VAL A 18 8.84 5.87 1.68
N ARG A 19 9.64 6.79 1.15
CA ARG A 19 9.24 7.66 0.04
C ARG A 19 9.09 6.87 -1.26
N GLU A 20 8.13 7.29 -2.08
CA GLU A 20 7.96 6.73 -3.42
C GLU A 20 9.24 6.91 -4.24
N GLY A 21 9.66 5.85 -4.94
CA GLY A 21 10.89 5.86 -5.75
C GLY A 21 12.19 5.64 -4.98
N ALA A 22 12.16 5.63 -3.64
CA ALA A 22 13.37 5.39 -2.84
C ALA A 22 13.74 3.90 -2.72
N ARG A 23 12.80 3.00 -3.05
CA ARG A 23 13.06 1.55 -3.12
C ARG A 23 13.66 1.19 -4.47
N SER A 24 14.56 0.21 -4.47
CA SER A 24 15.08 -0.36 -5.71
C SER A 24 13.95 -0.99 -6.53
N TYR A 25 13.87 -0.63 -7.81
CA TYR A 25 12.89 -1.18 -8.72
C TYR A 25 13.12 -2.69 -8.93
N ASN A 26 12.07 -3.49 -8.75
CA ASN A 26 12.09 -4.92 -9.04
C ASN A 26 10.90 -5.29 -9.93
N ALA A 27 11.18 -5.86 -11.11
CA ALA A 27 10.15 -6.25 -12.06
C ALA A 27 9.21 -7.35 -11.52
N LEU A 28 9.68 -8.23 -10.65
CA LEU A 28 8.88 -9.34 -10.10
C LEU A 28 8.09 -8.96 -8.86
N ASP A 29 8.39 -7.83 -8.22
CA ASP A 29 7.69 -7.35 -7.04
C ASP A 29 6.83 -6.11 -7.39
N PRO A 30 5.50 -6.29 -7.53
CA PRO A 30 4.58 -5.19 -7.84
C PRO A 30 4.59 -4.07 -6.80
N PHE A 31 5.03 -4.33 -5.56
CA PHE A 31 5.09 -3.32 -4.51
C PHE A 31 6.23 -2.33 -4.71
N THR A 32 7.25 -2.66 -5.51
CA THR A 32 8.38 -1.77 -5.82
C THR A 32 8.13 -0.83 -6.99
N TRP A 33 7.09 -1.07 -7.78
CA TRP A 33 6.80 -0.24 -8.95
C TRP A 33 6.36 1.18 -8.55
N SER A 34 6.45 2.13 -9.48
CA SER A 34 5.91 3.47 -9.26
C SER A 34 4.38 3.42 -9.11
N PHE A 35 3.79 4.37 -8.38
CA PHE A 35 2.34 4.46 -8.21
C PHE A 35 1.61 4.55 -9.56
N PRO A 36 2.05 5.37 -10.54
CA PRO A 36 1.46 5.37 -11.87
C PRO A 36 1.50 4.02 -12.59
N SER A 37 2.61 3.29 -12.49
CA SER A 37 2.75 1.96 -13.06
C SER A 37 1.79 0.96 -12.41
N LYS A 38 1.60 1.01 -11.09
CA LYS A 38 0.63 0.15 -10.38
C LYS A 38 -0.80 0.42 -10.81
N CYS A 39 -1.18 1.69 -10.94
CA CYS A 39 -2.51 2.07 -11.41
C CYS A 39 -2.76 1.62 -12.85
N ALA A 40 -1.78 1.79 -13.75
CA ALA A 40 -1.87 1.32 -15.12
C ALA A 40 -1.98 -0.22 -15.20
N ALA A 41 -1.15 -0.94 -14.45
CA ALA A 41 -1.21 -2.40 -14.38
C ALA A 41 -2.56 -2.91 -13.84
N THR A 42 -3.07 -2.27 -12.78
CA THR A 42 -4.38 -2.64 -12.21
C THR A 42 -5.51 -2.35 -13.19
N GLY A 43 -5.52 -1.17 -13.82
CA GLY A 43 -6.54 -0.78 -14.79
C GLY A 43 -6.59 -1.70 -16.01
N THR A 44 -5.42 -2.05 -16.56
CA THR A 44 -5.32 -3.02 -17.67
C THR A 44 -5.73 -4.42 -17.25
N GLY A 45 -5.39 -4.88 -16.04
CA GLY A 45 -5.84 -6.16 -15.51
C GLY A 45 -7.37 -6.24 -15.43
N ILE A 46 -8.01 -5.21 -14.88
CA ILE A 46 -9.47 -5.12 -14.81
C ILE A 46 -10.07 -5.15 -16.22
N LEU A 47 -9.58 -4.31 -17.14
CA LEU A 47 -10.06 -4.28 -18.52
C LEU A 47 -9.90 -5.65 -19.21
N GLY A 48 -8.77 -6.31 -19.01
CA GLY A 48 -8.50 -7.63 -19.57
C GLY A 48 -9.49 -8.67 -19.08
N CYS A 49 -9.71 -8.75 -17.77
CA CYS A 49 -10.70 -9.64 -17.17
C CYS A 49 -12.12 -9.34 -17.65
N SER A 50 -12.50 -8.06 -17.74
CA SER A 50 -13.80 -7.64 -18.27
C SER A 50 -13.97 -8.03 -19.74
N MET A 51 -12.92 -7.88 -20.55
CA MET A 51 -12.96 -8.24 -21.96
C MET A 51 -13.06 -9.76 -22.14
N THR A 52 -12.30 -10.55 -21.38
CA THR A 52 -12.41 -12.02 -21.43
C THR A 52 -13.79 -12.49 -20.99
N TYR A 53 -14.35 -11.88 -19.94
CA TYR A 53 -15.70 -12.18 -19.47
C TYR A 53 -16.76 -11.86 -20.54
N TYR A 54 -16.68 -10.68 -21.16
CA TYR A 54 -17.54 -10.29 -22.27
C TYR A 54 -17.49 -11.33 -23.41
N MET A 55 -16.30 -11.80 -23.77
CA MET A 55 -16.15 -12.77 -24.85
C MET A 55 -16.73 -14.14 -24.51
N LEU A 56 -16.54 -14.60 -23.27
CA LEU A 56 -17.16 -15.83 -22.77
C LEU A 56 -18.69 -15.73 -22.81
N TRP A 57 -19.24 -14.59 -22.37
CA TRP A 57 -20.68 -14.34 -22.37
C TRP A 57 -21.30 -14.40 -23.77
N TYR A 58 -20.67 -13.76 -24.75
CA TYR A 58 -21.14 -13.73 -26.15
C TYR A 58 -20.62 -14.92 -26.99
N ARG A 59 -19.96 -15.91 -26.37
CA ARG A 59 -19.35 -17.07 -27.03
C ARG A 59 -18.46 -16.70 -28.24
N LYS A 60 -17.78 -15.56 -28.16
CA LYS A 60 -16.86 -15.11 -29.22
C LYS A 60 -15.48 -15.76 -29.01
N PRO A 61 -14.78 -16.18 -30.08
CA PRO A 61 -13.44 -16.71 -29.94
C PRO A 61 -12.48 -15.62 -29.42
N TRP A 62 -11.47 -16.02 -28.64
CA TRP A 62 -10.57 -15.12 -27.92
C TRP A 62 -9.85 -14.10 -28.82
N TYR A 63 -9.62 -14.42 -30.09
CA TYR A 63 -8.94 -13.55 -31.07
C TYR A 63 -9.87 -12.52 -31.74
N SER A 64 -11.19 -12.62 -31.56
CA SER A 64 -12.15 -11.70 -32.18
C SER A 64 -11.86 -10.23 -31.80
N GLY A 65 -11.72 -9.34 -32.78
CA GLY A 65 -11.55 -7.90 -32.55
C GLY A 65 -10.21 -7.51 -31.91
N LEU A 66 -9.12 -8.22 -32.22
CA LEU A 66 -7.80 -8.01 -31.62
C LEU A 66 -7.31 -6.56 -31.72
N VAL A 67 -7.46 -5.92 -32.88
CA VAL A 67 -7.05 -4.52 -33.10
C VAL A 67 -7.75 -3.57 -32.13
N VAL A 68 -9.07 -3.72 -31.96
CA VAL A 68 -9.86 -2.89 -31.05
C VAL A 68 -9.44 -3.11 -29.60
N LYS A 69 -9.12 -4.35 -29.21
CA LYS A 69 -8.63 -4.65 -27.86
C LYS A 69 -7.29 -4.02 -27.60
N VAL A 70 -6.32 -4.19 -28.51
CA VAL A 70 -4.98 -3.62 -28.35
C VAL A 70 -5.08 -2.10 -28.26
N ALA A 71 -5.86 -1.46 -29.12
CA ALA A 71 -6.13 -0.03 -29.03
C ALA A 71 -6.77 0.37 -27.69
N GLY A 72 -7.77 -0.40 -27.22
CA GLY A 72 -8.41 -0.20 -25.93
C GLY A 72 -7.45 -0.34 -24.74
N PHE A 73 -6.55 -1.32 -24.77
CA PHE A 73 -5.51 -1.50 -23.76
C PHE A 73 -4.54 -0.33 -23.73
N VAL A 74 -4.04 0.12 -24.90
CA VAL A 74 -3.14 1.27 -24.98
C VAL A 74 -3.82 2.53 -24.43
N ALA A 75 -5.07 2.77 -24.81
CA ALA A 75 -5.85 3.89 -24.30
C ALA A 75 -6.05 3.80 -22.77
N ALA A 76 -6.36 2.61 -22.25
CA ALA A 76 -6.55 2.40 -20.81
C ALA A 76 -5.26 2.58 -20.01
N VAL A 77 -4.12 2.08 -20.50
CA VAL A 77 -2.80 2.33 -19.89
C VAL A 77 -2.56 3.83 -19.79
N GLY A 78 -2.70 4.56 -20.90
CA GLY A 78 -2.47 6.00 -20.95
C GLY A 78 -3.39 6.77 -19.99
N ALA A 79 -4.69 6.46 -20.01
CA ALA A 79 -5.67 7.10 -19.15
C ALA A 79 -5.40 6.84 -17.65
N CYS A 80 -5.19 5.58 -17.26
CA CYS A 80 -4.90 5.22 -15.87
C CYS A 80 -3.58 5.82 -15.39
N TYR A 81 -2.55 5.83 -16.25
CA TYR A 81 -1.26 6.44 -15.93
C TYR A 81 -1.38 7.95 -15.71
N PHE A 82 -2.12 8.64 -16.58
CA PHE A 82 -2.35 10.08 -16.43
C PHE A 82 -3.12 10.44 -15.15
N VAL A 83 -4.19 9.70 -14.85
CA VAL A 83 -4.96 9.88 -13.61
C VAL A 83 -4.07 9.64 -12.38
N ALA A 84 -3.18 8.66 -12.44
CA ALA A 84 -2.28 8.36 -11.34
C ALA A 84 -1.19 9.44 -11.16
N LEU A 85 -0.69 10.04 -12.25
CA LEU A 85 0.23 11.17 -12.18
C LEU A 85 -0.41 12.38 -11.50
N SER A 86 -1.63 12.76 -11.90
CA SER A 86 -2.32 13.90 -11.29
C SER A 86 -2.63 13.67 -9.81
N ARG A 87 -3.04 12.44 -9.47
CA ARG A 87 -3.23 12.00 -8.08
C ARG A 87 -1.91 12.04 -7.29
N GLY A 88 -0.81 11.56 -7.88
CA GLY A 88 0.52 11.55 -7.26
C GLY A 88 1.01 12.96 -6.95
N LYS A 89 0.84 13.89 -7.88
CA LYS A 89 1.13 15.33 -7.67
C LYS A 89 0.37 15.89 -6.46
N ALA A 90 -0.94 15.66 -6.39
CA ALA A 90 -1.76 16.16 -5.28
C ALA A 90 -1.35 15.57 -3.92
N MET A 91 -0.94 14.30 -3.88
CA MET A 91 -0.44 13.67 -2.66
C MET A 91 0.92 14.22 -2.25
N ALA A 92 1.83 14.42 -3.20
CA ALA A 92 3.13 15.03 -2.95
C ALA A 92 3.00 16.46 -2.40
N ASP A 93 2.09 17.26 -2.97
CA ASP A 93 1.83 18.63 -2.50
C ASP A 93 1.26 18.63 -1.08
N ARG A 94 0.31 17.72 -0.78
CA ARG A 94 -0.22 17.56 0.58
C ARG A 94 0.88 17.20 1.57
N ASP A 95 1.71 16.22 1.25
CA ASP A 95 2.76 15.74 2.13
C ASP A 95 3.83 16.82 2.34
N ALA A 96 4.15 17.62 1.32
CA ALA A 96 5.05 18.77 1.43
C ALA A 96 4.52 19.86 2.38
N VAL A 97 3.22 20.17 2.32
CA VAL A 97 2.58 21.12 3.24
C VAL A 97 2.62 20.60 4.67
N VAL A 98 2.30 19.32 4.88
CA VAL A 98 2.35 18.68 6.22
C VAL A 98 3.77 18.68 6.76
N GLU A 99 4.76 18.28 5.95
CA GLU A 99 6.17 18.29 6.35
C GLU A 99 6.65 19.70 6.69
N HIS A 100 6.23 20.71 5.92
CA HIS A 100 6.55 22.10 6.20
C HIS A 100 5.94 22.59 7.53
N TYR A 101 4.67 22.25 7.80
CA TYR A 101 3.99 22.61 9.04
C TYR A 101 4.69 21.99 10.27
N ILE A 102 5.02 20.69 10.21
CA ILE A 102 5.72 19.99 11.30
C ILE A 102 7.07 20.65 11.61
N ARG A 103 7.79 21.11 10.58
CA ARG A 103 9.07 21.81 10.76
C ARG A 103 8.91 23.20 11.39
N LEU A 104 7.81 23.90 11.10
CA LEU A 104 7.55 25.25 11.62
C LEU A 104 7.07 25.22 13.08
N HIS A 105 6.27 24.21 13.43
CA HIS A 105 5.62 24.05 14.74
C HIS A 105 6.03 22.75 15.44
N PRO A 106 7.32 22.56 15.79
CA PRO A 106 7.75 21.35 16.50
C PRO A 106 7.07 21.17 17.88
N GLU A 107 6.60 22.26 18.50
CA GLU A 107 5.89 22.28 19.78
C GLU A 107 4.57 21.50 19.76
N ASP A 108 3.87 21.47 18.63
CA ASP A 108 2.61 20.71 18.47
C ASP A 108 2.86 19.20 18.46
N PHE A 109 4.10 18.77 18.20
CA PHE A 109 4.46 17.39 17.90
C PHE A 109 5.42 16.75 18.91
N GLU A 110 5.54 17.30 20.12
CA GLU A 110 6.43 16.79 21.18
C GLU A 110 6.29 15.29 21.46
N ARG A 111 5.08 14.74 21.31
CA ARG A 111 4.79 13.30 21.50
C ARG A 111 5.40 12.41 20.42
N ILE A 112 5.59 12.94 19.20
CA ILE A 112 6.11 12.19 18.04
C ILE A 112 7.64 12.07 18.12
N ASN A 113 8.30 13.03 18.77
CA ASN A 113 9.77 13.03 18.94
C ASN A 113 10.29 11.81 19.74
N ASN A 114 9.44 11.17 20.54
CA ASN A 114 9.78 9.94 21.26
C ASN A 114 9.32 8.69 20.49
N PHE A 115 10.08 8.29 19.47
CA PHE A 115 9.80 7.12 18.62
C PHE A 115 9.58 5.81 19.38
N HIS A 116 10.24 5.64 20.52
CA HIS A 116 10.19 4.42 21.31
C HIS A 116 9.08 4.41 22.36
N GLY A 117 8.40 5.54 22.58
CA GLY A 117 7.36 5.67 23.60
C GLY A 117 7.84 5.30 25.01
N ARG A 118 6.88 4.94 25.88
CA ARG A 118 7.21 4.35 27.19
C ARG A 118 7.51 2.86 27.02
N PRO A 119 8.49 2.29 27.75
CA PRO A 119 8.73 0.87 27.69
C PRO A 119 7.54 0.09 28.28
N TYR A 120 7.26 -1.11 27.76
CA TYR A 120 6.13 -1.94 28.22
C TYR A 120 6.14 -2.24 29.72
N ARG A 121 7.31 -2.26 30.37
CA ARG A 121 7.41 -2.41 31.83
C ARG A 121 6.77 -1.26 32.62
N ASP A 122 6.65 -0.08 32.01
CA ASP A 122 6.05 1.12 32.60
C ASP A 122 4.58 1.27 32.17
N ILE A 123 4.06 0.36 31.35
CA ILE A 123 2.68 0.37 30.83
C ILE A 123 1.92 -0.81 31.42
N LEU A 124 0.94 -0.52 32.27
CA LEU A 124 0.00 -1.51 32.77
C LEU A 124 -1.19 -1.62 31.82
N LEU A 125 -1.17 -2.62 30.94
CA LEU A 125 -2.31 -2.94 30.08
C LEU A 125 -3.27 -3.88 30.81
N PRO A 126 -4.60 -3.71 30.67
CA PRO A 126 -5.55 -4.65 31.23
C PRO A 126 -5.38 -6.02 30.55
N TRP A 127 -5.21 -7.07 31.34
CA TRP A 127 -5.16 -8.44 30.83
C TRP A 127 -6.58 -8.96 30.63
N VAL A 128 -6.97 -9.15 29.36
CA VAL A 128 -8.27 -9.72 28.98
C VAL A 128 -8.05 -11.16 28.50
N PRO A 129 -8.26 -12.18 29.36
CA PRO A 129 -8.06 -13.56 28.95
C PRO A 129 -9.17 -14.02 28.00
N VAL A 130 -8.80 -14.82 27.00
CA VAL A 130 -9.78 -15.58 26.20
C VAL A 130 -10.30 -16.71 27.10
N ARG A 131 -11.55 -16.60 27.54
CA ARG A 131 -12.21 -17.66 28.30
C ARG A 131 -12.71 -18.72 27.32
N GLY A 132 -12.18 -19.94 27.41
CA GLY A 132 -12.75 -21.08 26.71
C GLY A 132 -14.12 -21.41 27.29
N GLN A 133 -15.18 -21.41 26.47
CA GLN A 133 -16.34 -22.22 26.79
C GLN A 133 -15.90 -23.68 26.65
N TYR A 134 -15.63 -24.34 27.77
CA TYR A 134 -15.47 -25.79 27.76
C TYR A 134 -16.80 -26.41 27.32
N TYR A 135 -16.84 -27.05 26.15
CA TYR A 135 -17.93 -27.97 25.85
C TYR A 135 -17.79 -29.16 26.80
N LYS A 136 -18.84 -29.44 27.58
CA LYS A 136 -18.88 -30.61 28.46
C LYS A 136 -18.96 -31.84 27.55
N VAL A 137 -17.87 -32.61 27.47
CA VAL A 137 -17.92 -33.93 26.81
C VAL A 137 -18.63 -34.86 27.78
N GLU A 138 -19.82 -35.32 27.42
CA GLU A 138 -20.51 -36.38 28.15
C GLU A 138 -19.81 -37.70 27.84
N ASP A 139 -19.19 -38.32 28.84
CA ASP A 139 -18.65 -39.67 28.72
C ASP A 139 -19.82 -40.65 28.52
N LYS A 140 -19.76 -41.42 27.42
CA LYS A 140 -20.73 -42.47 27.07
C LYS A 140 -20.42 -43.78 27.78
#